data_AF-A0A529CKJ0-F1
#
_entry.id   AF-A0A529CKJ0-F1
#
_cell.length_a   1.000
_cell.length_b   1.000
_cell.length_c   1.000
_cell.angle_alpha   90.00
_cell.angle_beta   90.00
_cell.angle_gamma   90.00
#
_symmetry.space_group_name_H-M   'P 1'
#
loop_
_entity.id
_entity.type
_entity.pdbx_description
1 polymer ?
#
loop_
_entity_poly.entity_id
_entity_poly.type
_entity_poly.pdbx_seq_one_letter_code
_entity_poly.pdbx_strand_id
1 'polypeptide(L)'
;MSKIVYPSRLRLRGVTARNLGSRSRKGHSVPESLIREGYTEQEIRSGMKVLDSEKILEQWRPPNPKSFALALSLAIGWDDDAGSDYFDVHVIANQIRDQIDLDDRAVIFVEDFDWPSLRKSLHDILSKCERKTWKESVRALRKRFEWEYDGMAAYESWLK
;
A
#
# COMPACT_ATOMS: atom_id res chain seq x y z
N MET A 1 -16.58 -34.55 -5.61
CA MET A 1 -16.92 -33.27 -4.95
C MET A 1 -15.86 -32.26 -5.28
N SER A 2 -16.12 -31.37 -6.22
CA SER A 2 -15.23 -30.28 -6.56
C SER A 2 -15.19 -29.31 -5.38
N LYS A 3 -14.05 -29.20 -4.68
CA LYS A 3 -13.85 -28.12 -3.70
C LYS A 3 -13.92 -26.81 -4.48
N ILE A 4 -15.04 -26.12 -4.38
CA ILE A 4 -15.12 -24.71 -4.77
C ILE A 4 -14.12 -24.00 -3.86
N VAL A 5 -13.00 -23.58 -4.43
CA VAL A 5 -12.06 -22.68 -3.76
C VAL A 5 -12.76 -21.34 -3.73
N TYR A 6 -13.33 -20.99 -2.58
CA TYR A 6 -13.84 -19.64 -2.38
C TYR A 6 -12.66 -18.68 -2.54
N PRO A 7 -12.81 -17.60 -3.34
CA PRO A 7 -11.79 -16.57 -3.38
C PRO A 7 -11.56 -16.07 -1.95
N SER A 8 -10.28 -15.81 -1.60
CA SER A 8 -9.83 -15.33 -0.28
C SER A 8 -10.84 -14.37 0.35
N ARG A 9 -11.23 -14.60 1.62
CA ARG A 9 -12.10 -13.70 2.39
C ARG A 9 -11.42 -12.37 2.68
N LEU A 10 -10.09 -12.37 2.83
CA LEU A 10 -9.32 -11.16 3.06
C LEU A 10 -9.14 -10.36 1.76
N ARG A 11 -9.57 -9.09 1.75
CA ARG A 11 -9.63 -8.25 0.55
C ARG A 11 -8.86 -6.95 0.70
N LEU A 12 -8.24 -6.53 -0.40
CA LEU A 12 -7.85 -5.14 -0.61
C LEU A 12 -9.11 -4.39 -1.04
N ARG A 13 -9.63 -3.54 -0.15
CA ARG A 13 -10.87 -2.77 -0.35
C ARG A 13 -10.61 -1.38 -0.94
N GLY A 14 -9.39 -0.88 -0.78
CA GLY A 14 -8.95 0.38 -1.34
C GLY A 14 -7.44 0.52 -1.21
N VAL A 15 -6.89 1.40 -2.04
CA VAL A 15 -5.48 1.75 -2.01
C VAL A 15 -5.34 3.24 -2.30
N THR A 16 -4.54 3.90 -1.48
CA THR A 16 -4.06 5.26 -1.77
C THR A 16 -2.55 5.24 -1.83
N ALA A 17 -1.98 6.22 -2.53
CA ALA A 17 -0.55 6.37 -2.66
C ALA A 17 -0.18 7.82 -2.41
N ARG A 18 0.93 8.01 -1.71
CA ARG A 18 1.51 9.32 -1.43
C ARG A 18 3.02 9.30 -1.68
N ASN A 19 3.57 10.48 -1.90
CA ASN A 19 5.00 10.67 -2.00
C ASN A 19 5.66 10.30 -0.67
N LEU A 20 6.83 9.65 -0.72
CA LEU A 20 7.57 9.30 0.50
C LEU A 20 8.04 10.54 1.28
N GLY A 21 8.18 11.68 0.60
CA GLY A 21 8.70 12.92 1.17
C GLY A 21 10.20 12.85 1.46
N SER A 22 10.66 13.70 2.38
CA SER A 22 12.07 13.88 2.72
C SER A 22 12.64 12.73 3.57
N ARG A 23 12.76 11.52 3.01
CA ARG A 23 13.40 10.35 3.64
C ARG A 23 14.70 9.91 2.98
N SER A 24 15.37 10.86 2.32
CA SER A 24 16.66 10.60 1.69
C SER A 24 17.77 10.49 2.73
N ARG A 25 18.66 9.50 2.59
CA ARG A 25 19.90 9.46 3.37
C ARG A 25 20.75 10.68 3.04
N LYS A 26 21.51 11.15 4.03
CA LYS A 26 22.39 12.32 3.89
C LYS A 26 23.26 12.20 2.62
N GLY A 27 23.16 13.18 1.73
CA GLY A 27 23.91 13.24 0.47
C GLY A 27 23.22 12.67 -0.77
N HIS A 28 21.99 12.15 -0.66
CA HIS A 28 21.21 11.65 -1.80
C HIS A 28 20.02 12.59 -2.10
N SER A 29 19.62 12.71 -3.37
CA SER A 29 18.39 13.41 -3.76
C SER A 29 17.16 12.52 -3.54
N VAL A 30 16.02 13.13 -3.22
CA VAL A 30 14.74 12.42 -3.17
C VAL A 30 14.37 11.97 -4.59
N PRO A 31 13.90 10.73 -4.80
CA PRO A 31 13.44 10.29 -6.11
C PRO A 31 12.33 11.19 -6.64
N GLU A 32 12.31 11.45 -7.95
CA GLU A 32 11.28 12.26 -8.63
C GLU A 32 9.95 11.48 -8.78
N SER A 33 9.40 10.95 -7.69
CA SER A 33 8.22 10.07 -7.68
C SER A 33 6.93 10.83 -7.46
N LEU A 34 6.75 11.99 -8.10
CA LEU A 34 5.62 12.87 -7.81
C LEU A 34 4.30 12.24 -8.28
N ILE A 35 3.60 11.59 -7.35
CA ILE A 35 2.18 11.24 -7.51
C ILE A 35 1.33 12.43 -7.10
N ARG A 36 0.25 12.63 -7.83
CA ARG A 36 -0.65 13.76 -7.64
C ARG A 36 -1.46 13.61 -6.36
N GLU A 37 -1.43 14.64 -5.52
CA GLU A 37 -2.18 14.71 -4.26
C GLU A 37 -3.43 15.59 -4.43
N GLY A 38 -4.47 15.04 -5.07
CA GLY A 38 -5.78 15.68 -5.17
C GLY A 38 -5.99 16.62 -6.37
N TYR A 39 -7.08 17.40 -6.32
CA TYR A 39 -7.53 18.28 -7.38
C TYR A 39 -7.81 19.69 -6.86
N THR A 40 -7.47 20.70 -7.66
CA THR A 40 -7.80 22.09 -7.34
C THR A 40 -9.29 22.34 -7.56
N GLU A 41 -9.85 23.32 -6.85
CA GLU A 41 -11.25 23.73 -7.07
C GLU A 41 -11.51 24.15 -8.51
N GLN A 42 -10.53 24.78 -9.15
CA GLN A 42 -10.64 25.23 -10.54
C GLN A 42 -10.75 24.06 -11.52
N GLU A 43 -9.96 23.01 -11.33
CA GLU A 43 -10.04 21.78 -12.13
C GLU A 43 -11.38 21.08 -11.94
N ILE A 44 -11.88 21.01 -10.70
CA ILE A 44 -13.19 20.42 -10.43
C ILE A 44 -14.29 21.23 -11.14
N ARG A 45 -14.24 22.57 -11.04
CA ARG A 45 -15.21 23.47 -11.68
C ARG A 45 -15.14 23.46 -13.20
N SER A 46 -13.98 23.15 -13.80
CA SER A 46 -13.85 23.03 -15.26
C SER A 46 -14.46 21.74 -15.81
N GLY A 47 -14.99 20.87 -14.95
CA GLY A 47 -15.54 19.58 -15.34
C GLY A 47 -14.47 18.51 -15.53
N MET A 48 -13.26 18.71 -15.01
CA MET A 48 -12.22 17.69 -15.04
C MET A 48 -12.71 16.43 -14.33
N LYS A 49 -12.50 15.27 -14.97
CA LYS A 49 -12.81 13.99 -14.36
C LYS A 49 -11.88 13.73 -13.17
N VAL A 50 -12.44 13.80 -11.96
CA VAL A 50 -11.78 13.37 -10.73
C VAL A 50 -11.64 11.85 -10.76
N LEU A 51 -10.41 11.36 -10.68
CA LEU A 51 -10.11 9.94 -10.59
C LEU A 51 -10.05 9.55 -9.11
N ASP A 52 -10.56 8.35 -8.80
CA ASP A 52 -10.27 7.72 -7.51
C ASP A 52 -8.79 7.32 -7.42
N SER A 53 -8.34 7.03 -6.21
CA SER A 53 -6.93 6.75 -5.92
C SER A 53 -6.38 5.53 -6.67
N GLU A 54 -7.20 4.51 -6.91
CA GLU A 54 -6.77 3.33 -7.66
C GLU A 54 -6.63 3.66 -9.16
N LYS A 55 -7.56 4.43 -9.73
CA LYS A 55 -7.46 4.93 -11.11
C LYS A 55 -6.27 5.84 -11.33
N ILE A 56 -5.86 6.61 -10.33
CA ILE A 56 -4.61 7.38 -10.38
C ILE A 56 -3.43 6.42 -10.53
N LEU A 57 -3.33 5.35 -9.73
CA LEU A 57 -2.23 4.38 -9.81
C LEU A 57 -2.21 3.57 -11.12
N GLU A 58 -3.38 3.27 -11.70
CA GLU A 58 -3.46 2.61 -13.01
C GLU A 58 -2.81 3.45 -14.12
N GLN A 59 -2.96 4.77 -14.05
CA GLN A 59 -2.54 5.72 -15.10
C GLN A 59 -1.19 6.38 -14.80
N TRP A 60 -0.81 6.49 -13.54
CA TRP A 60 0.42 7.15 -13.13
C TRP A 60 1.65 6.32 -13.50
N ARG A 61 2.69 7.00 -13.97
CA ARG A 61 4.03 6.43 -14.17
C ARG A 61 5.04 7.44 -13.64
N PRO A 62 6.07 7.01 -12.89
CA PRO A 62 7.16 7.91 -12.53
C PRO A 62 7.94 8.30 -13.79
N PRO A 63 8.59 9.48 -13.82
CA PRO A 63 9.50 9.86 -14.90
C PRO A 63 10.59 8.81 -15.17
N ASN A 64 11.08 8.17 -14.11
CA ASN A 64 11.99 7.03 -14.18
C ASN A 64 11.40 5.82 -13.43
N PRO A 65 10.99 4.73 -14.11
CA PRO A 65 10.41 3.54 -13.48
C PRO A 65 11.36 2.79 -12.54
N LYS A 66 12.68 3.02 -12.64
CA LYS A 66 13.71 2.41 -11.77
C LYS A 66 14.15 3.33 -10.63
N SER A 67 13.61 4.54 -10.54
CA SER A 67 13.96 5.50 -9.51
C SER A 67 12.69 6.10 -8.94
N PHE A 68 11.97 5.30 -8.16
CA PHE A 68 10.79 5.77 -7.47
C PHE A 68 10.63 5.25 -6.04
N ALA A 69 9.92 6.01 -5.21
CA ALA A 69 9.52 5.61 -3.87
C ALA A 69 8.14 6.18 -3.52
N LEU A 70 7.21 5.31 -3.16
CA LEU A 70 5.85 5.64 -2.74
C LEU A 70 5.54 5.02 -1.38
N ALA A 71 4.70 5.68 -0.59
CA ALA A 71 4.01 5.05 0.52
C ALA A 71 2.57 4.73 0.09
N LEU A 72 2.17 3.48 0.23
CA LEU A 72 0.80 3.04 -0.01
C LEU A 72 0.08 2.89 1.32
N SER A 73 -1.18 3.31 1.35
CA SER A 73 -2.11 2.97 2.43
C SER A 73 -3.17 2.02 1.88
N LEU A 74 -3.26 0.84 2.50
CA LEU A 74 -4.09 -0.27 2.07
C LEU A 74 -5.29 -0.38 3.03
N ALA A 75 -6.50 -0.16 2.52
CA ALA A 75 -7.70 -0.51 3.26
C ALA A 75 -7.94 -2.02 3.10
N ILE A 76 -7.78 -2.78 4.19
CA ILE A 76 -7.89 -4.24 4.19
C ILE A 76 -9.03 -4.65 5.12
N GLY A 77 -9.91 -5.52 4.63
CA GLY A 77 -11.05 -6.02 5.39
C GLY A 77 -11.52 -7.38 4.87
N TRP A 78 -12.52 -7.96 5.54
CA TRP A 78 -13.19 -9.14 5.04
C TRP A 78 -14.21 -8.80 3.94
N ASP A 79 -14.57 -9.79 3.12
CA ASP A 79 -15.56 -9.61 2.05
C ASP A 79 -16.99 -9.48 2.58
N ASP A 80 -17.29 -10.15 3.70
CA ASP A 80 -18.56 -10.15 4.42
C ASP A 80 -18.70 -9.05 5.48
N ASP A 81 -17.67 -8.20 5.64
CA ASP A 81 -17.67 -7.07 6.59
C ASP A 81 -17.61 -5.73 5.83
N ALA A 82 -18.32 -4.73 6.35
CA ALA A 82 -18.24 -3.36 5.85
C ALA A 82 -16.98 -2.64 6.34
N GLY A 83 -16.39 -3.09 7.44
CA GLY A 83 -15.18 -2.53 8.03
C GLY A 83 -13.90 -2.82 7.24
N SER A 84 -12.93 -1.93 7.38
CA SER A 84 -11.55 -2.13 6.95
C SER A 84 -10.64 -1.38 7.89
N ASP A 85 -9.48 -1.96 8.15
CA ASP A 85 -8.40 -1.27 8.84
C ASP A 85 -7.36 -0.83 7.79
N TYR A 86 -6.61 0.21 8.14
CA TYR A 86 -5.53 0.72 7.28
C TYR A 86 -4.19 0.09 7.63
N PHE A 87 -3.49 -0.32 6.57
CA PHE A 87 -2.16 -0.86 6.63
C PHE A 87 -1.24 -0.14 5.65
N ASP A 88 -0.14 0.41 6.15
CA ASP A 88 0.83 1.16 5.35
C ASP A 88 1.99 0.25 4.89
N VAL A 89 2.49 0.52 3.68
CA VAL A 89 3.65 -0.16 3.09
C VAL A 89 4.39 0.77 2.14
N HIS A 90 5.72 0.72 2.17
CA HIS A 90 6.56 1.46 1.25
C HIS A 90 6.85 0.62 0.01
N VAL A 91 6.79 1.21 -1.18
CA VAL A 91 7.14 0.57 -2.44
C VAL A 91 8.26 1.36 -3.09
N ILE A 92 9.39 0.69 -3.28
CA ILE A 92 10.66 1.35 -3.60
C ILE A 92 11.34 0.62 -4.74
N ALA A 93 11.86 1.37 -5.72
CA ALA A 93 12.69 0.79 -6.76
C ALA A 93 14.01 0.27 -6.17
N ASN A 94 14.39 -0.96 -6.54
CA ASN A 94 15.56 -1.63 -5.99
C ASN A 94 16.85 -0.83 -6.22
N GLN A 95 16.95 -0.11 -7.34
CA GLN A 95 18.12 0.71 -7.70
C GLN A 95 18.41 1.86 -6.70
N ILE A 96 17.41 2.33 -5.98
CA ILE A 96 17.55 3.43 -5.02
C ILE A 96 17.43 2.97 -3.56
N ARG A 97 17.36 1.65 -3.33
CA ARG A 97 17.19 1.05 -2.00
C ARG A 97 18.16 1.61 -0.97
N ASP A 98 19.44 1.69 -1.32
CA ASP A 98 20.50 2.14 -0.40
C ASP A 98 20.53 3.67 -0.19
N GLN A 99 19.70 4.41 -0.91
CA GLN A 99 19.63 5.88 -0.87
C GLN A 99 18.54 6.38 0.10
N ILE A 100 17.63 5.50 0.51
CA ILE A 100 16.47 5.83 1.35
C ILE A 100 16.73 5.39 2.79
N ASP A 101 16.37 6.25 3.75
CA ASP A 101 16.42 5.96 5.17
C ASP A 101 15.04 5.52 5.66
N LEU A 102 14.83 4.20 5.71
CA LEU A 102 13.63 3.58 6.21
C LEU A 102 14.00 2.38 7.08
N ASP A 103 13.17 2.13 8.09
CA ASP A 103 13.15 0.82 8.72
C ASP A 103 12.71 -0.19 7.64
N ASP A 104 13.43 -1.31 7.50
CA ASP A 104 13.14 -2.34 6.49
C ASP A 104 11.79 -3.05 6.73
N ARG A 105 11.07 -2.69 7.80
CA ARG A 105 9.71 -3.14 8.07
C ARG A 105 8.73 -2.49 7.08
N ALA A 106 7.82 -3.32 6.56
CA ALA A 106 6.80 -2.93 5.60
C ALA A 106 7.34 -2.23 4.33
N VAL A 107 8.35 -2.83 3.70
CA VAL A 107 8.89 -2.37 2.41
C VAL A 107 8.77 -3.47 1.35
N ILE A 108 8.32 -3.10 0.16
CA ILE A 108 8.34 -3.91 -1.06
C ILE A 108 9.32 -3.29 -2.04
N PHE A 109 10.40 -4.01 -2.34
CA PHE A 109 11.33 -3.64 -3.40
C PHE A 109 10.88 -4.22 -4.73
N VAL A 110 10.90 -3.40 -5.78
CA VAL A 110 10.59 -3.82 -7.16
C VAL A 110 11.65 -3.29 -8.13
N GLU A 111 11.84 -3.95 -9.27
CA GLU A 111 12.80 -3.50 -10.28
C GLU A 111 12.30 -2.28 -11.06
N ASP A 112 11.03 -2.31 -11.49
CA ASP A 112 10.36 -1.25 -12.22
C ASP A 112 8.97 -0.99 -11.63
N PHE A 113 8.47 0.26 -11.70
CA PHE A 113 7.09 0.53 -11.35
C PHE A 113 6.12 -0.07 -12.38
N ASP A 114 5.35 -1.07 -11.95
CA ASP A 114 4.22 -1.63 -12.68
C ASP A 114 3.05 -1.90 -11.73
N TRP A 115 2.00 -1.07 -11.82
CA TRP A 115 0.85 -1.16 -10.93
C TRP A 115 0.13 -2.52 -11.00
N PRO A 116 -0.16 -3.12 -12.17
CA PRO A 116 -0.77 -4.45 -12.25
C PRO A 116 0.03 -5.54 -11.51
N SER A 117 1.36 -5.57 -11.69
CA SER A 117 2.23 -6.54 -11.00
C SER A 117 2.31 -6.29 -9.51
N LEU A 118 2.39 -5.03 -9.09
CA LEU A 118 2.38 -4.64 -7.68
C LEU A 118 1.05 -5.03 -7.01
N ARG A 119 -0.08 -4.71 -7.65
CA ARG A 119 -1.42 -5.08 -7.17
C ARG A 119 -1.57 -6.59 -7.03
N LYS A 120 -1.11 -7.36 -8.02
CA LYS A 120 -1.08 -8.83 -7.93
C LYS A 120 -0.25 -9.29 -6.73
N SER A 121 0.92 -8.70 -6.52
CA SER A 121 1.79 -9.02 -5.38
C SER A 121 1.12 -8.71 -4.03
N LEU A 122 0.40 -7.60 -3.92
CA LEU A 122 -0.42 -7.28 -2.75
C LEU A 122 -1.49 -8.35 -2.50
N HIS A 123 -2.24 -8.76 -3.54
CA HIS A 123 -3.23 -9.84 -3.41
C HIS A 123 -2.60 -11.16 -2.98
N ASP A 124 -1.43 -11.51 -3.52
CA ASP A 124 -0.71 -12.72 -3.11
C ASP A 124 -0.27 -12.65 -1.64
N ILE A 125 0.14 -11.48 -1.14
CA ILE A 125 0.44 -11.27 0.28
C ILE A 125 -0.83 -11.46 1.13
N LEU A 126 -1.95 -10.84 0.75
CA LEU A 126 -3.22 -10.97 1.48
C LEU A 126 -3.66 -12.43 1.61
N SER A 127 -3.60 -13.21 0.51
CA SER A 127 -3.96 -14.63 0.54
C SER A 127 -3.12 -15.45 1.54
N LYS A 128 -1.85 -15.06 1.75
CA LYS A 128 -0.93 -15.70 2.70
C LYS A 128 -1.17 -15.23 4.14
N CYS A 129 -1.79 -14.09 4.33
CA CYS A 129 -2.13 -13.51 5.62
C CYS A 129 -3.51 -13.92 6.14
N GLU A 130 -4.41 -14.42 5.30
CA GLU A 130 -5.74 -14.87 5.73
C GLU A 130 -5.66 -15.99 6.78
N ARG A 131 -6.42 -15.84 7.87
CA ARG A 131 -6.57 -16.82 8.96
C ARG A 131 -8.04 -17.01 9.31
N LYS A 132 -8.32 -17.89 10.28
CA LYS A 132 -9.70 -18.23 10.69
C LYS A 132 -10.43 -17.03 11.28
N THR A 133 -9.70 -16.15 11.97
CA THR A 133 -10.24 -14.96 12.63
C THR A 133 -9.58 -13.68 12.12
N TRP A 134 -10.28 -12.54 12.28
CA TRP A 134 -9.76 -11.22 11.94
C TRP A 134 -8.49 -10.94 12.73
N LYS A 135 -8.54 -11.17 14.05
CA LYS A 135 -7.40 -11.04 14.96
C LYS A 135 -6.16 -11.78 14.47
N GLU A 136 -6.30 -13.04 14.08
CA GLU A 136 -5.17 -13.84 13.56
C GLU A 136 -4.67 -13.31 12.20
N SER A 137 -5.57 -12.78 11.36
CA SER A 137 -5.21 -12.17 10.08
C SER A 137 -4.44 -10.87 10.29
N VAL A 138 -4.88 -10.00 11.22
CA VAL A 138 -4.15 -8.78 11.62
C VAL A 138 -2.75 -9.14 12.12
N ARG A 139 -2.60 -10.16 12.99
CA ARG A 139 -1.27 -10.63 13.43
C ARG A 139 -0.38 -11.08 12.26
N ALA A 140 -0.95 -11.63 11.19
CA ALA A 140 -0.19 -12.02 10.00
C ALA A 140 0.12 -10.81 9.09
N LEU A 141 -0.81 -9.87 8.95
CA LEU A 141 -0.64 -8.61 8.19
C LEU A 141 0.44 -7.72 8.81
N ARG A 142 0.48 -7.57 10.14
CA ARG A 142 1.49 -6.80 10.89
C ARG A 142 2.94 -7.27 10.68
N LYS A 143 3.15 -8.47 10.13
CA LYS A 143 4.48 -8.97 9.75
C LYS A 143 4.95 -8.45 8.39
N ARG A 144 4.04 -7.84 7.63
CA ARG A 144 4.22 -7.42 6.23
C ARG A 144 3.94 -5.94 6.04
N PHE A 145 3.07 -5.36 6.85
CA PHE A 145 2.59 -3.99 6.75
C PHE A 145 2.55 -3.34 8.15
N GLU A 146 2.56 -2.01 8.19
CA GLU A 146 2.36 -1.21 9.41
C GLU A 146 0.87 -0.99 9.62
N TRP A 147 0.33 -1.39 10.77
CA TRP A 147 -1.10 -1.23 11.05
C TRP A 147 -1.36 0.12 11.71
N GLU A 148 -2.46 0.81 11.37
CA GLU A 148 -2.77 2.13 11.93
C GLU A 148 -2.88 2.18 13.46
N TYR A 149 -3.13 1.03 14.09
CA TYR A 149 -3.23 0.88 15.55
C TYR A 149 -1.96 0.33 16.21
N ASP A 150 -0.86 0.16 15.47
CA ASP A 150 0.42 -0.27 16.03
C ASP A 150 0.88 0.67 17.16
N GLY A 151 1.29 0.10 18.29
CA GLY A 151 1.74 0.87 19.46
C GLY A 151 0.62 1.42 20.35
N MET A 152 -0.65 1.27 19.97
CA MET A 152 -1.78 1.66 20.81
C MET A 152 -2.12 0.56 21.83
N ALA A 153 -2.00 0.86 23.12
CA ALA A 153 -2.09 -0.12 24.20
C ALA A 153 -3.38 -0.98 24.19
N ALA A 154 -4.53 -0.38 23.87
CA ALA A 154 -5.80 -1.10 23.79
C ALA A 154 -5.80 -2.19 22.71
N TYR A 155 -5.25 -1.88 21.54
CA TYR A 155 -5.19 -2.80 20.40
C TYR A 155 -4.09 -3.84 20.56
N GLU A 156 -2.95 -3.48 21.15
CA GLU A 156 -1.91 -4.44 21.52
C GLU A 156 -2.43 -5.46 22.56
N SER A 157 -3.29 -5.03 23.49
CA SER A 157 -3.96 -5.93 24.43
C SER A 157 -4.96 -6.85 23.73
N TRP A 158 -5.80 -6.31 22.83
CA TRP A 158 -6.72 -7.11 22.01
C TRP A 158 -6.00 -8.16 21.17
N LEU A 159 -4.79 -7.85 20.70
CA LEU A 159 -3.92 -8.74 19.93
C LEU A 159 -3.16 -9.79 20.76
N LYS A 160 -3.26 -9.80 22.10
CA LYS A 160 -2.78 -10.93 22.92
C LYS A 160 -3.78 -12.10 22.87
#